data_AF-A0A8T4LAR1-F1
#
_entry.id   AF-A0A8T4LAR1-F1
#
_cell.length_a   1.000
_cell.length_b   1.000
_cell.length_c   1.000
_cell.angle_alpha   90.00
_cell.angle_beta   90.00
_cell.angle_gamma   90.00
#
_symmetry.space_group_name_H-M   'P 1'
#
loop_
_entity.id
_entity.type
_entity.pdbx_description
1 polymer ?
#
loop_
_entity_poly.entity_id
_entity_poly.type
_entity_poly.pdbx_seq_one_letter_code
_entity_poly.pdbx_strand_id
1 'polypeptide(L)'
;MPVKKAKRSDLLAKDVAALVCPYNALGGIPMLACEKLGIPVLAVKENSTILRVTKERLGLKNIVKVKTYDDAVKLLKKMGRR
;
A
#
# COMPACT_ATOMS: atom_id res chain seq x y z
N MET A 1 15.34 -3.04 11.48
CA MET A 1 16.15 -1.93 12.03
C MET A 1 15.23 -0.81 12.47
N PRO A 2 15.53 -0.08 13.55
CA PRO A 2 14.74 1.09 13.94
C PRO A 2 14.77 2.14 12.82
N VAL A 3 13.62 2.77 12.51
CA VAL A 3 13.52 3.86 11.52
C VAL A 3 14.52 4.99 11.82
N LYS A 4 14.82 5.24 13.11
CA LYS A 4 15.82 6.22 13.56
C LYS A 4 17.25 5.93 13.12
N LYS A 5 17.55 4.69 12.68
CA LYS A 5 18.87 4.27 12.19
C LYS A 5 18.93 4.16 10.66
N ALA A 6 17.87 4.58 9.96
CA ALA A 6 17.85 4.58 8.51
C ALA A 6 18.87 5.58 7.95
N LYS A 7 19.58 5.16 6.89
CA LYS A 7 20.49 6.01 6.11
C LYS A 7 19.70 6.82 5.09
N ARG A 8 20.30 7.87 4.57
CA ARG A 8 19.68 8.74 3.53
C ARG A 8 19.34 7.98 2.23
N SER A 9 20.04 6.89 1.95
CA SER A 9 19.79 6.00 0.80
C SER A 9 18.66 5.00 1.01
N ASP A 10 18.17 4.84 2.25
CA ASP A 10 17.11 3.89 2.55
C ASP A 10 15.74 4.46 2.15
N LEU A 11 14.83 3.59 1.74
CA LEU A 11 13.44 3.96 1.46
C LEU A 11 12.59 3.78 2.72
N LEU A 12 11.95 4.87 3.14
CA LEU A 12 10.96 4.86 4.21
C LEU A 12 9.55 4.85 3.62
N ALA A 13 8.57 4.42 4.42
CA ALA A 13 7.18 4.46 4.00
C ALA A 13 6.74 5.87 3.57
N LYS A 14 7.21 6.92 4.26
CA LYS A 14 6.93 8.32 3.91
C LYS A 14 7.55 8.81 2.59
N ASP A 15 8.47 8.04 2.02
CA ASP A 15 9.17 8.41 0.78
C ASP A 15 8.44 7.88 -0.48
N VAL A 16 7.38 7.08 -0.31
CA VAL A 16 6.56 6.57 -1.43
C VAL A 16 5.23 7.31 -1.56
N ALA A 17 4.77 7.49 -2.79
CA ALA A 17 3.48 8.12 -3.07
C ALA A 17 2.28 7.20 -2.76
N ALA A 18 2.47 5.88 -2.92
CA ALA A 18 1.48 4.86 -2.64
C ALA A 18 2.17 3.48 -2.50
N LEU A 19 1.48 2.52 -1.89
CA LEU A 19 1.90 1.12 -1.81
C LEU A 19 0.95 0.24 -2.64
N VAL A 20 1.47 -0.65 -3.47
CA VAL A 20 0.65 -1.59 -4.28
C VAL A 20 0.83 -3.01 -3.74
N CYS A 21 -0.27 -3.73 -3.54
CA CYS A 21 -0.21 -5.08 -2.99
C CYS A 21 -1.41 -5.97 -3.38
N PRO A 22 -1.32 -7.29 -3.15
CA PRO A 22 -2.45 -8.20 -3.33
C PRO A 22 -3.64 -7.80 -2.45
N TYR A 23 -4.86 -8.07 -2.92
CA TYR A 23 -6.11 -7.66 -2.28
C TYR A 23 -6.30 -8.16 -0.84
N ASN A 24 -5.80 -9.36 -0.54
CA ASN A 24 -6.05 -10.09 0.71
C ASN A 24 -4.78 -10.37 1.54
N ALA A 25 -3.73 -9.56 1.35
CA ALA A 25 -2.45 -9.65 2.06
C ALA A 25 -2.10 -8.35 2.83
N LEU A 26 -3.08 -7.70 3.47
CA LEU A 26 -2.96 -6.34 4.03
C LEU A 26 -2.36 -6.24 5.45
N GLY A 27 -1.84 -7.35 6.00
CA GLY A 27 -1.34 -7.40 7.38
C GLY A 27 0.14 -7.08 7.57
N GLY A 28 0.88 -6.84 6.48
CA GLY A 28 2.32 -6.58 6.54
C GLY A 28 2.66 -5.22 7.13
N ILE A 29 3.85 -5.11 7.75
CA ILE A 29 4.37 -3.85 8.31
C ILE A 29 4.28 -2.68 7.31
N PRO A 30 4.62 -2.83 6.02
CA PRO A 30 4.51 -1.73 5.05
C PRO A 30 3.08 -1.20 4.90
N MET A 31 2.08 -2.09 4.87
CA MET A 31 0.66 -1.74 4.71
C MET A 31 0.14 -1.00 5.95
N LEU A 32 0.48 -1.49 7.14
CA LEU A 32 0.09 -0.86 8.40
C LEU A 32 0.77 0.50 8.61
N ALA A 33 2.04 0.64 8.20
CA ALA A 33 2.74 1.92 8.24
C ALA A 33 2.11 2.94 7.28
N CYS A 34 1.76 2.53 6.06
CA CYS A 34 1.11 3.40 5.08
C CYS A 34 -0.29 3.82 5.54
N GLU A 35 -1.08 2.90 6.10
CA GLU A 35 -2.37 3.20 6.74
C GLU A 35 -2.21 4.28 7.80
N LYS A 36 -1.25 4.12 8.73
CA LYS A 36 -1.00 5.07 9.81
C LYS A 36 -0.54 6.45 9.31
N LEU A 37 0.23 6.48 8.23
CA LEU A 37 0.77 7.72 7.65
C LEU A 37 -0.18 8.38 6.64
N GLY A 38 -1.36 7.80 6.37
CA GLY A 38 -2.28 8.32 5.36
C GLY A 38 -1.79 8.14 3.92
N ILE A 39 -0.80 7.26 3.70
CA ILE A 39 -0.28 6.93 2.36
C ILE A 39 -1.17 5.85 1.73
N PRO A 40 -1.75 6.10 0.55
CA PRO A 40 -2.76 5.22 -0.02
C PRO A 40 -2.17 3.83 -0.34
N VAL A 41 -2.91 2.79 0.02
CA VAL A 41 -2.58 1.41 -0.34
C VAL A 41 -3.53 0.93 -1.44
N LEU A 42 -2.97 0.62 -2.60
CA LEU A 42 -3.69 0.10 -3.76
C LEU A 42 -3.75 -1.43 -3.69
N ALA A 43 -4.89 -1.95 -3.26
CA ALA A 43 -5.16 -3.38 -3.13
C ALA A 43 -5.73 -3.96 -4.43
N VAL A 44 -4.92 -4.71 -5.16
CA VAL A 44 -5.23 -5.21 -6.51
C VAL A 44 -6.04 -6.49 -6.45
N LYS A 45 -7.29 -6.47 -6.95
CA LYS A 45 -8.21 -7.62 -6.89
C LYS A 45 -7.78 -8.82 -7.72
N GLU A 46 -7.21 -8.60 -8.91
CA GLU A 46 -6.72 -9.70 -9.76
C GLU A 46 -5.53 -10.43 -9.13
N ASN A 47 -4.80 -9.79 -8.21
CA ASN A 47 -3.76 -10.43 -7.42
C ASN A 47 -4.29 -10.78 -6.02
N SER A 48 -4.58 -12.06 -5.82
CA SER A 48 -5.00 -12.60 -4.52
C SER A 48 -4.11 -13.75 -4.10
N THR A 49 -3.99 -13.95 -2.80
CA THR A 49 -3.15 -14.97 -2.17
C THR A 49 -4.01 -15.92 -1.35
N ILE A 50 -3.40 -16.99 -0.81
CA ILE A 50 -4.08 -17.87 0.16
C ILE A 50 -4.41 -17.16 1.48
N LEU A 51 -3.78 -16.02 1.76
CA LEU A 51 -4.05 -15.23 2.95
C LEU A 51 -5.46 -14.66 2.88
N ARG A 52 -6.09 -14.52 4.05
CA ARG A 52 -7.44 -13.95 4.16
C ARG A 52 -7.38 -12.67 4.99
N VAL A 53 -6.46 -11.78 4.65
CA VAL A 53 -6.19 -10.55 5.40
C VAL A 53 -6.64 -9.35 4.55
N THR A 54 -7.90 -8.99 4.68
CA THR A 54 -8.53 -7.89 3.93
C THR A 54 -8.70 -6.64 4.79
N LYS A 55 -9.04 -5.51 4.17
CA LYS A 55 -9.24 -4.24 4.89
C LYS A 55 -10.36 -4.34 5.91
N GLU A 56 -11.40 -5.12 5.60
CA GLU A 56 -12.57 -5.29 6.47
C GLU A 56 -12.20 -6.05 7.73
N ARG A 57 -11.36 -7.09 7.61
CA ARG A 57 -10.91 -7.89 8.76
C ARG A 57 -9.96 -7.13 9.69
N LEU A 58 -9.26 -6.14 9.16
CA LEU A 58 -8.29 -5.34 9.90
C LEU A 58 -8.80 -3.93 10.26
N GLY A 59 -10.02 -3.55 9.84
CA GLY A 59 -10.56 -2.20 10.06
C GLY A 59 -9.78 -1.08 9.36
N LEU A 60 -9.06 -1.39 8.27
CA LEU A 60 -8.24 -0.42 7.54
C LEU A 60 -9.11 0.51 6.68
N LYS A 61 -8.80 1.80 6.71
CA LYS A 61 -9.57 2.87 6.07
C LYS A 61 -8.90 3.40 4.80
N ASN A 62 -7.57 3.42 4.73
CA ASN A 62 -6.81 4.03 3.63
C ASN A 62 -6.50 3.07 2.46
N ILE A 63 -7.34 2.05 2.29
CA ILE A 63 -7.17 1.01 1.26
C ILE A 63 -8.08 1.30 0.06
N VAL A 64 -7.45 1.55 -1.09
CA VAL A 64 -8.11 1.73 -2.38
C VAL A 64 -8.13 0.40 -3.11
N LYS A 65 -9.32 -0.16 -3.35
CA LYS A 65 -9.46 -1.39 -4.13
C LYS A 65 -9.34 -1.06 -5.61
N VAL A 66 -8.42 -1.70 -6.31
CA VAL A 66 -8.23 -1.59 -7.76
C VAL A 66 -8.47 -2.96 -8.40
N LYS A 67 -8.98 -3.00 -9.64
CA LYS A 67 -9.28 -4.29 -10.29
C LYS A 67 -8.00 -4.95 -10.77
N THR A 68 -7.22 -4.23 -11.57
CA THR A 68 -6.00 -4.71 -12.22
C THR A 68 -4.79 -3.83 -11.90
N TYR A 69 -3.59 -4.31 -12.21
CA TYR A 69 -2.36 -3.52 -12.13
C TYR A 69 -2.37 -2.34 -13.09
N ASP A 70 -2.98 -2.47 -14.27
CA ASP A 70 -3.14 -1.35 -15.20
C ASP A 70 -3.96 -0.22 -14.59
N ASP A 71 -5.02 -0.55 -13.86
CA ASP A 71 -5.82 0.45 -13.14
C ASP A 71 -5.01 1.10 -12.01
N ALA A 72 -4.17 0.33 -11.31
CA ALA A 72 -3.23 0.88 -10.32
C ALA A 72 -2.25 1.88 -10.97
N VAL A 73 -1.65 1.52 -12.12
CA VAL A 73 -0.73 2.39 -12.86
C VAL A 73 -1.42 3.67 -13.33
N LYS A 74 -2.65 3.60 -13.85
CA LYS A 74 -3.44 4.78 -14.24
C LYS A 74 -3.66 5.72 -13.06
N LEU A 75 -3.98 5.18 -11.89
CA LEU A 75 -4.13 5.98 -10.66
C LEU A 75 -2.81 6.62 -10.23
N LEU A 76 -1.70 5.88 -10.23
CA LEU A 76 -0.37 6.41 -9.91
C LEU A 76 0.04 7.54 -10.85
N LYS A 77 -0.18 7.39 -12.16
CA LYS A 77 0.08 8.44 -13.16
C LYS A 77 -0.75 9.69 -12.91
N LYS A 78 -1.98 9.55 -12.40
CA LYS A 78 -2.83 10.70 -12.04
C LYS A 78 -2.34 11.41 -10.77
N MET A 79 -1.76 10.67 -9.83
CA MET A 79 -1.21 11.23 -8.58
C MET A 79 0.08 12.05 -8.83
N GLY A 80 0.95 11.60 -9.74
CA GLY A 80 2.22 12.26 -10.06
C GLY A 80 2.12 13.49 -10.97
N ARG A 81 0.91 13.91 -11.38
CA ARG A 81 0.65 15.12 -12.18
C ARG A 81 0.27 16.34 -11.32
N ARG A 82 0.67 16.35 -10.05
CA ARG A 82 0.43 17.44 -9.11
C ARG A 82 1.73 18.14 -8.76
#